data_AF-A0A972VJ20-F1
#
_entry.id   AF-A0A972VJ20-F1
#
_cell.length_a   1.000
_cell.length_b   1.000
_cell.length_c   1.000
_cell.angle_alpha   90.00
_cell.angle_beta   90.00
_cell.angle_gamma   90.00
#
_symmetry.space_group_name_H-M   'P 1'
#
loop_
_entity.id
_entity.type
_entity.pdbx_description
1 polymer ?
#
loop_
_entity_poly.entity_id
_entity_poly.type
_entity_poly.pdbx_seq_one_letter_code
_entity_poly.pdbx_strand_id
1 'polypeptide(L)'
;MFSVRTIILFWVMVIYVFFHNFIFTDSTSFLHQYIDDILLVPIVGTIVLYFHKRFRENSYTLPISHIVTIVVANAIVFELILPLFSEQYTRDLIDIAAYTIGAMFFHLEMNK
;
A
#
# COMPACT_ATOMS: atom_id res chain seq x y z
N MET A 1 -6.50 -17.91 -9.73
CA MET A 1 -5.77 -18.43 -8.55
C MET A 1 -4.60 -17.49 -8.30
N PHE A 2 -4.25 -17.20 -7.05
CA PHE A 2 -3.08 -16.35 -6.78
C PHE A 2 -1.78 -17.05 -7.18
N SER A 3 -0.84 -16.28 -7.73
CA SER A 3 0.51 -16.80 -7.91
C SER A 3 1.18 -16.98 -6.55
N VAL A 4 1.98 -18.05 -6.40
CA VAL A 4 2.77 -18.28 -5.17
C VAL A 4 3.65 -17.07 -4.87
N ARG A 5 4.18 -16.40 -5.91
CA ARG A 5 4.95 -15.16 -5.78
C ARG A 5 4.14 -14.05 -5.11
N THR A 6 2.90 -13.79 -5.53
CA THR A 6 2.05 -12.75 -4.95
C THR A 6 1.80 -12.99 -3.47
N ILE A 7 1.55 -14.24 -3.08
CA ILE A 7 1.32 -14.61 -1.68
C ILE A 7 2.60 -14.40 -0.85
N ILE A 8 3.75 -14.83 -1.35
CA ILE A 8 5.04 -14.63 -0.67
C ILE A 8 5.33 -13.13 -0.50
N LEU A 9 5.23 -12.35 -1.58
CA LEU A 9 5.47 -10.91 -1.54
C LEU A 9 4.56 -10.21 -0.53
N PHE A 10 3.27 -10.55 -0.52
CA PHE A 10 2.31 -10.02 0.46
C PHE A 10 2.76 -10.28 1.90
N TRP A 11 3.07 -11.53 2.25
CA TRP A 11 3.48 -11.86 3.61
C TRP A 11 4.83 -11.25 3.97
N VAL A 12 5.78 -11.18 3.05
CA VAL A 12 7.08 -10.52 3.27
C VAL A 12 6.88 -9.03 3.58
N MET A 13 6.03 -8.33 2.83
CA MET A 13 5.73 -6.91 3.08
C MET A 13 5.05 -6.71 4.43
N VAL A 14 4.06 -7.54 4.75
CA VAL A 14 3.37 -7.48 6.05
C VAL A 14 4.34 -7.71 7.19
N ILE A 15 5.16 -8.77 7.11
CA ILE A 15 6.18 -9.08 8.12
C ILE A 15 7.17 -7.93 8.23
N TYR A 16 7.64 -7.37 7.11
CA TYR A 16 8.53 -6.22 7.11
C TYR A 16 7.92 -5.05 7.87
N VAL A 17 6.69 -4.64 7.55
CA VAL A 17 6.00 -3.52 8.21
C VAL A 17 5.87 -3.78 9.72
N PHE A 18 5.48 -4.99 10.14
CA PHE A 18 5.36 -5.34 11.56
C PHE A 18 6.71 -5.32 12.28
N PHE A 19 7.74 -5.94 11.72
CA PHE A 19 9.08 -5.96 12.32
C PHE A 19 9.71 -4.56 12.36
N HIS A 20 9.56 -3.80 11.28
CA HIS A 20 10.04 -2.42 11.15
C HIS A 20 9.44 -1.55 12.26
N ASN A 21 8.11 -1.54 12.39
CA ASN A 21 7.41 -0.75 13.41
C ASN A 21 7.60 -1.28 14.84
N PHE A 22 7.93 -2.56 15.03
CA PHE A 22 8.23 -3.12 16.35
C PHE A 22 9.64 -2.75 16.85
N ILE A 23 10.62 -2.69 15.95
CA ILE A 23 12.04 -2.44 16.31
C ILE A 23 12.36 -0.95 16.32
N PHE A 24 11.80 -0.19 15.38
CA PHE A 24 12.15 1.21 15.16
C PHE A 24 10.99 2.12 15.55
N THR A 25 10.84 2.36 16.86
CA THR A 25 9.81 3.25 17.41
C THR A 25 10.13 4.74 17.23
N ASP A 26 11.43 5.09 17.10
CA ASP A 26 11.92 6.47 16.92
C ASP A 26 12.41 6.68 15.46
N SER A 27 11.49 6.84 14.52
CA SER A 27 11.81 6.93 13.09
C SER A 27 12.08 8.36 12.61
N THR A 28 13.21 8.95 13.03
CA THR A 28 13.70 10.24 12.49
C THR A 28 14.43 10.09 11.14
N SER A 29 14.61 8.86 10.64
CA SER A 29 15.27 8.62 9.36
C SER A 29 14.30 8.83 8.20
N PHE A 30 14.68 9.69 7.24
CA PHE A 30 13.91 9.94 6.01
C PHE A 30 13.53 8.64 5.28
N LEU A 31 14.45 7.68 5.19
CA LEU A 31 14.16 6.37 4.56
C LEU A 31 13.19 5.51 5.39
N HIS A 32 13.13 5.68 6.72
CA HIS A 32 12.15 4.95 7.54
C HIS A 32 10.72 5.44 7.29
N GLN A 33 10.54 6.74 7.02
CA GLN A 33 9.21 7.34 6.91
C GLN A 33 8.48 6.83 5.66
N TYR A 34 9.14 6.80 4.49
CA TYR A 34 8.44 6.52 3.23
C TYR A 34 8.35 5.04 2.82
N ILE A 35 9.10 4.12 3.45
CA ILE A 35 9.02 2.70 3.04
C ILE A 35 7.63 2.15 3.34
N ASP A 36 7.06 2.46 4.50
CA ASP A 36 5.72 2.00 4.88
C ASP A 36 4.66 2.56 3.92
N ASP A 37 4.80 3.81 3.46
CA ASP A 37 3.94 4.41 2.44
C ASP A 37 4.07 3.72 1.07
N ILE A 38 5.28 3.36 0.64
CA ILE A 38 5.48 2.58 -0.59
C ILE A 38 4.79 1.21 -0.47
N LEU A 39 4.85 0.57 0.69
CA LEU A 39 4.29 -0.77 0.90
C LEU A 39 2.77 -0.77 1.11
N LEU A 40 2.17 0.37 1.48
CA LEU A 40 0.73 0.52 1.71
C LEU A 40 -0.09 0.05 0.50
N VAL A 41 0.20 0.57 -0.69
CA VAL A 41 -0.60 0.29 -1.89
C VAL A 41 -0.50 -1.18 -2.36
N PRO A 42 0.68 -1.82 -2.41
CA PRO A 42 0.79 -3.27 -2.64
C PRO A 42 -0.01 -4.13 -1.67
N ILE A 43 0.00 -3.80 -0.37
CA ILE A 43 -0.73 -4.55 0.65
C ILE A 43 -2.24 -4.37 0.45
N VAL A 44 -2.73 -3.12 0.39
CA VAL A 44 -4.16 -2.81 0.20
C VAL A 44 -4.67 -3.37 -1.13
N GLY A 45 -3.93 -3.18 -2.21
CA GLY A 45 -4.26 -3.70 -3.54
C GLY A 45 -4.39 -5.22 -3.56
N THR A 46 -3.51 -5.93 -2.84
CA THR A 46 -3.58 -7.40 -2.74
C THR A 46 -4.82 -7.87 -1.98
N ILE A 47 -5.21 -7.17 -0.92
CA ILE A 47 -6.45 -7.45 -0.16
C ILE A 47 -7.68 -7.22 -1.06
N VAL A 48 -7.72 -6.11 -1.79
CA VAL A 48 -8.82 -5.80 -2.73
C VAL A 48 -8.89 -6.84 -3.85
N LEU A 49 -7.75 -7.23 -4.42
CA LEU A 49 -7.64 -8.28 -5.43
C LEU A 49 -8.13 -9.62 -4.91
N TYR A 50 -7.81 -9.96 -3.66
CA TYR A 50 -8.25 -11.19 -3.01
C TYR A 50 -9.76 -11.28 -2.96
N PHE A 51 -10.42 -10.22 -2.48
CA PHE A 51 -11.87 -10.21 -2.41
C PHE A 51 -12.53 -10.27 -3.79
N HIS A 52 -11.99 -9.58 -4.79
CA HIS A 52 -12.51 -9.69 -6.16
C HIS A 52 -12.35 -11.10 -6.74
N LYS A 53 -11.18 -11.73 -6.55
CA LYS A 53 -10.96 -13.12 -7.02
C LYS A 53 -11.84 -14.13 -6.29
N ARG A 54 -12.11 -13.89 -5.01
CA ARG A 54 -12.90 -14.79 -4.16
C ARG A 54 -14.40 -14.71 -4.40
N PHE A 55 -14.91 -13.52 -4.72
CA PHE A 55 -16.35 -13.25 -4.85
C PHE A 55 -16.85 -13.01 -6.27
N ARG A 56 -15.98 -12.66 -7.22
CA ARG A 56 -16.35 -12.50 -8.63
C ARG A 56 -15.75 -13.58 -9.51
N GLU A 57 -14.45 -13.51 -9.75
CA GLU A 57 -13.80 -14.35 -10.76
C GLU A 57 -12.33 -14.60 -10.43
N ASN A 58 -11.91 -15.87 -10.48
CA ASN A 58 -10.56 -16.27 -10.06
C ASN A 58 -9.43 -15.73 -10.97
N SER A 59 -9.77 -15.31 -12.19
CA SER A 59 -8.91 -14.68 -13.22
C SER A 59 -8.92 -13.14 -13.17
N TYR A 60 -9.69 -12.54 -12.26
CA TYR A 60 -9.81 -11.09 -12.19
C TYR A 60 -8.48 -10.41 -11.90
N THR A 61 -8.18 -9.33 -12.61
CA THR A 61 -7.10 -8.40 -12.31
C THR A 61 -7.69 -7.03 -12.03
N LEU A 62 -7.06 -6.25 -11.15
CA LEU A 62 -7.51 -4.89 -10.89
C LEU A 62 -7.21 -4.03 -12.13
N PRO A 63 -8.22 -3.36 -12.71
CA PRO A 63 -7.96 -2.38 -13.76
C PRO A 63 -7.19 -1.19 -13.16
N ILE A 64 -6.40 -0.51 -13.99
CA ILE A 64 -5.58 0.63 -13.56
C ILE A 64 -6.43 1.70 -12.86
N SER A 65 -7.67 1.92 -13.30
CA SER A 65 -8.60 2.85 -12.64
C SER A 65 -8.82 2.53 -11.16
N HIS A 66 -8.90 1.26 -10.78
CA HIS A 66 -9.06 0.86 -9.38
C HIS A 66 -7.77 1.06 -8.59
N ILE A 67 -6.62 0.81 -9.20
CA ILE A 67 -5.31 1.06 -8.57
C ILE A 67 -5.11 2.57 -8.32
N VAL A 68 -5.43 3.41 -9.31
CA VAL A 68 -5.43 4.87 -9.15
C VAL A 68 -6.43 5.30 -8.07
N THR A 69 -7.60 4.67 -7.99
CA THR A 69 -8.56 4.93 -6.92
C THR A 69 -7.98 4.62 -5.55
N ILE A 70 -7.20 3.55 -5.40
CA ILE A 70 -6.51 3.22 -4.13
C ILE A 70 -5.51 4.33 -3.78
N VAL A 71 -4.68 4.79 -4.73
CA VAL A 71 -3.72 5.87 -4.48
C VAL A 71 -4.43 7.15 -4.05
N VAL A 72 -5.45 7.57 -4.79
CA VAL A 72 -6.21 8.80 -4.51
C VAL A 72 -6.95 8.70 -3.17
N ALA A 73 -7.56 7.55 -2.88
CA ALA A 73 -8.26 7.34 -1.61
C ALA A 73 -7.31 7.42 -0.42
N ASN A 74 -6.13 6.80 -0.49
CA ASN A 74 -5.13 6.87 0.57
C ASN A 74 -4.57 8.29 0.70
N ALA A 75 -4.22 8.98 -0.38
CA ALA A 75 -3.79 10.37 -0.34
C ALA A 75 -4.84 11.28 0.32
N ILE A 76 -6.13 11.10 0.02
CA ILE A 76 -7.19 11.87 0.67
C ILE A 76 -7.25 11.55 2.17
N VAL A 77 -7.19 10.27 2.55
CA VAL A 77 -7.28 9.89 3.96
C VAL A 77 -6.08 10.38 4.76
N PHE A 78 -4.86 10.08 4.31
CA PHE A 78 -3.63 10.35 5.04
C PHE A 78 -3.17 11.81 4.94
N GLU A 79 -3.31 12.46 3.78
CA GLU A 79 -2.85 13.85 3.59
C GLU A 79 -3.91 14.91 3.86
N LEU A 80 -5.19 14.61 3.62
CA LEU A 80 -6.24 15.61 3.75
C LEU A 80 -7.04 15.44 5.04
N ILE A 81 -7.50 14.22 5.32
CA ILE A 81 -8.44 13.94 6.42
C ILE A 81 -7.70 13.86 7.75
N LEU A 82 -6.70 12.98 7.91
CA LEU A 82 -6.04 12.75 9.21
C LEU A 82 -5.40 13.99 9.84
N PRO A 83 -4.72 14.88 9.09
CA PRO A 83 -4.14 16.11 9.65
C PRO A 83 -5.17 17.09 10.19
N LEU A 84 -6.46 16.96 9.82
CA LEU A 84 -7.55 17.75 10.40
C LEU A 84 -7.96 17.25 11.79
N PHE A 85 -7.63 16.02 12.15
CA PHE A 85 -8.02 15.40 13.42
C PHE A 85 -6.86 15.25 14.41
N SER A 86 -5.61 15.28 13.95
CA SER A 86 -4.44 15.14 14.82
C SER A 86 -3.22 15.84 14.22
N GLU A 87 -2.52 16.62 15.04
CA GLU A 87 -1.26 17.30 14.70
C GLU A 87 -0.09 16.33 14.51
N GLN A 88 -0.27 15.03 14.82
CA GLN A 88 0.73 14.00 14.58
C GLN A 88 0.90 13.66 13.09
N TYR A 89 -0.11 13.96 12.26
CA TYR A 89 -0.05 13.73 10.83
C TYR A 89 0.34 15.03 10.11
N THR A 90 1.41 14.96 9.35
CA THR A 90 1.88 16.08 8.53
C THR A 90 1.38 15.90 7.11
N ARG A 91 1.00 17.01 6.46
CA ARG A 91 0.74 16.99 5.03
C ARG A 91 2.06 16.91 4.28
N ASP A 92 2.40 15.75 3.75
CA ASP A 92 3.57 15.52 2.93
C ASP A 92 3.18 15.02 1.53
N LEU A 93 3.42 15.88 0.53
CA LEU A 93 3.16 15.52 -0.87
C LEU A 93 4.11 14.43 -1.38
N ILE A 94 5.22 14.16 -0.69
CA ILE A 94 6.13 13.05 -1.01
C ILE A 94 5.44 11.70 -0.77
N ASP A 95 4.48 11.61 0.16
CA ASP A 95 3.73 10.38 0.44
C ASP A 95 2.88 9.97 -0.76
N ILE A 96 2.36 10.94 -1.52
CA ILE A 96 1.67 10.68 -2.79
C ILE A 96 2.61 10.02 -3.81
N ALA A 97 3.88 10.44 -3.85
CA ALA A 97 4.88 9.80 -4.71
C ALA A 97 5.20 8.38 -4.23
N ALA A 98 5.32 8.17 -2.92
CA ALA A 98 5.51 6.85 -2.31
C ALA A 98 4.35 5.90 -2.65
N TYR A 99 3.10 6.32 -2.48
CA TYR A 99 1.90 5.56 -2.86
C TYR A 99 1.91 5.22 -4.35
N THR A 100 2.32 6.16 -5.20
CA THR A 100 2.40 5.96 -6.65
C THR A 100 3.46 4.92 -7.02
N ILE A 101 4.64 4.95 -6.37
CA ILE A 101 5.69 3.94 -6.56
C ILE A 101 5.18 2.56 -6.14
N GLY A 102 4.52 2.47 -4.98
CA GLY A 102 3.86 1.25 -4.51
C GLY A 102 2.81 0.73 -5.49
N ALA A 103 2.00 1.63 -6.07
CA ALA A 103 1.00 1.31 -7.07
C ALA A 103 1.62 0.73 -8.35
N MET A 104 2.71 1.31 -8.84
CA MET A 104 3.46 0.80 -10.00
C MET A 104 4.00 -0.60 -9.71
N PHE A 105 4.62 -0.79 -8.55
CA PHE A 105 5.13 -2.10 -8.13
C PHE A 105 4.01 -3.15 -8.08
N PHE A 106 2.88 -2.82 -7.44
CA PHE A 106 1.71 -3.70 -7.37
C PHE A 106 1.20 -4.08 -8.77
N HIS A 107 1.05 -3.10 -9.65
CA HIS A 107 0.55 -3.32 -11.01
C HIS A 107 1.45 -4.25 -11.83
N LEU A 108 2.77 -4.06 -11.75
CA LEU A 108 3.74 -4.82 -12.54
C LEU A 108 3.98 -6.25 -12.00
N GLU A 109 4.09 -6.39 -10.68
CA GLU A 109 4.56 -7.62 -10.05
C GLU A 109 3.45 -8.49 -9.45
N MET A 110 2.40 -7.88 -8.91
CA MET A 110 1.41 -8.55 -8.05
C MET A 110 0.03 -8.70 -8.69
N ASN A 111 -0.37 -7.78 -9.56
CA ASN A 111 -1.70 -7.73 -10.18
C ASN A 111 -1.86 -8.75 -11.34
N LYS A 112 -1.81 -10.03 -10.99
CA LYS A 112 -1.92 -11.19 -11.89
C LYS A 112 -2.80 -12.25 -11.25
#